data_AF-A0A7C3IL79-F1
#
_entry.id   AF-A0A7C3IL79-F1
#
_cell.length_a   1.000
_cell.length_b   1.000
_cell.length_c   1.000
_cell.angle_alpha   90.00
_cell.angle_beta   90.00
_cell.angle_gamma   90.00
#
_symmetry.space_group_name_H-M   'P 1'
#
loop_
_entity.id
_entity.type
_entity.pdbx_description
1 polymer ?
#
loop_
_entity_poly.entity_id
_entity_poly.type
_entity_poly.pdbx_seq_one_letter_code
_entity_poly.pdbx_strand_id
1 'polypeptide(L)'
;MEKYPIYLCQPDENKSCGACCGLYNWEEHSRNTLAALLKRNTSLFFSLGENPDIGLYRKLQRKTIEQQKLCDTIYNCEFLGFINKEQTRVGCMLHPSLHQGHDMRDCSFYGTEMCAGHFCLSYSYLSYVEQTAVVATLNDWYLYGLVITDIDFVKEFFTIVQNRLGDCLKPERFAESEIKNAFEKYCALKAGWQFSSAKNRLGKYYFSRAEYHLARIEYEKNWKIKPSHFDKIFLSLASEFASEAEITAAERIIEEKLNAFVTAYQARKP
;
A
#
# COMPACT_ATOMS: atom_id res chain seq x y z
N MET A 1 21.49 -1.51 -14.96
CA MET A 1 21.65 -2.81 -14.26
C MET A 1 20.67 -2.81 -13.11
N GLU A 2 19.46 -3.36 -13.31
CA GLU A 2 18.46 -3.41 -12.25
C GLU A 2 18.87 -4.48 -11.24
N LYS A 3 19.28 -4.04 -10.04
CA LYS A 3 19.63 -4.92 -8.94
C LYS A 3 18.34 -5.49 -8.39
N TYR A 4 18.02 -6.74 -8.76
CA TYR A 4 17.21 -7.57 -7.89
C TYR A 4 18.06 -7.91 -6.66
N PRO A 5 17.55 -7.73 -5.44
CA PRO A 5 16.16 -7.44 -5.10
C PRO A 5 15.79 -5.94 -5.12
N ILE A 6 14.53 -5.62 -5.50
CA ILE A 6 14.00 -4.25 -5.45
C ILE A 6 13.67 -3.90 -4.00
N TYR A 7 14.23 -2.81 -3.48
CA TYR A 7 13.92 -2.33 -2.12
C TYR A 7 12.55 -1.64 -2.08
N LEU A 8 11.47 -2.43 -1.88
CA LEU A 8 10.08 -1.96 -1.95
C LEU A 8 9.73 -0.82 -0.98
N CYS A 9 10.47 -0.65 0.12
CA CYS A 9 10.23 0.47 1.04
C CYS A 9 10.71 1.81 0.46
N GLN A 10 11.80 1.81 -0.33
CA GLN A 10 12.44 3.00 -0.91
C GLN A 10 12.89 2.67 -2.35
N PRO A 11 11.95 2.40 -3.27
CA PRO A 11 12.27 1.84 -4.58
C PRO A 11 12.98 2.84 -5.50
N ASP A 12 12.73 4.14 -5.34
CA ASP A 12 13.29 5.21 -6.15
C ASP A 12 13.23 6.57 -5.42
N GLU A 13 13.57 7.65 -6.15
CA GLU A 13 13.59 9.03 -5.63
C GLU A 13 12.22 9.71 -5.62
N ASN A 14 11.22 9.13 -6.27
CA ASN A 14 9.90 9.74 -6.42
C ASN A 14 8.93 9.28 -5.33
N LYS A 15 9.05 8.03 -4.86
CA LYS A 15 8.08 7.44 -3.93
C LYS A 15 8.71 6.49 -2.92
N SER A 16 7.91 6.12 -1.93
CA SER A 16 8.27 5.10 -0.94
C SER A 16 7.05 4.58 -0.22
N CYS A 17 7.23 3.54 0.59
CA CYS A 17 6.17 2.92 1.40
C CYS A 17 6.51 2.99 2.89
N GLY A 18 5.50 3.28 3.72
CA GLY A 18 5.59 3.32 5.18
C GLY A 18 4.74 2.25 5.89
N ALA A 19 4.22 1.26 5.15
CA ALA A 19 3.23 0.32 5.68
C ALA A 19 3.72 -0.48 6.89
N CYS A 20 4.93 -1.04 6.83
CA CYS A 20 5.52 -1.80 7.95
C CYS A 20 5.85 -0.92 9.16
N CYS A 21 5.93 0.40 8.99
CA CYS A 21 6.04 1.37 10.08
C CYS A 21 4.67 1.77 10.65
N GLY A 22 3.58 1.10 10.22
CA GLY A 22 2.22 1.33 10.69
C GLY A 22 1.52 2.52 10.04
N LEU A 23 1.95 2.99 8.86
CA LEU A 23 1.36 4.18 8.21
C LEU A 23 -0.15 4.05 8.00
N TYR A 24 -0.63 2.87 7.60
CA TYR A 24 -2.04 2.62 7.32
C TYR A 24 -2.81 2.10 8.55
N ASN A 25 -2.14 1.84 9.68
CA ASN A 25 -2.77 1.28 10.89
C ASN A 25 -3.49 2.36 11.72
N TRP A 26 -4.42 3.06 11.09
CA TRP A 26 -5.26 4.06 11.73
C TRP A 26 -6.69 3.92 11.22
N GLU A 27 -7.69 4.18 12.07
CA GLU A 27 -9.08 4.15 11.62
C GLU A 27 -9.27 5.08 10.42
N GLU A 28 -9.00 6.37 10.60
CA GLU A 28 -9.02 7.37 9.51
C GLU A 28 -7.69 7.45 8.73
N HIS A 29 -7.48 6.54 7.78
CA HIS A 29 -6.23 6.43 7.01
C HIS A 29 -6.37 6.97 5.58
N SER A 30 -7.23 7.98 5.35
CA SER A 30 -7.29 8.64 4.04
C SER A 30 -5.96 9.33 3.72
N ARG A 31 -5.71 9.52 2.43
CA ARG A 31 -4.50 10.19 1.93
C ARG A 31 -4.23 11.53 2.61
N ASN A 32 -5.27 12.34 2.81
CA ASN A 32 -5.15 13.67 3.40
C ASN A 32 -4.77 13.59 4.89
N THR A 33 -5.42 12.70 5.65
CA THR A 33 -5.11 12.51 7.07
C THR A 33 -3.67 12.03 7.26
N LEU A 34 -3.26 11.01 6.49
CA LEU A 34 -1.90 10.48 6.58
C LEU A 34 -0.86 11.50 6.12
N ALA A 35 -1.13 12.27 5.07
CA ALA A 35 -0.25 13.35 4.65
C ALA A 35 -0.09 14.42 5.74
N ALA A 36 -1.18 14.82 6.41
CA ALA A 36 -1.13 15.77 7.52
C ALA A 36 -0.30 15.22 8.70
N LEU A 37 -0.51 13.95 9.06
CA LEU A 37 0.27 13.26 10.09
C LEU A 37 1.76 13.26 9.78
N LEU A 38 2.14 12.86 8.56
CA LEU A 38 3.53 12.80 8.11
C LEU A 38 4.18 14.19 8.09
N LYS A 39 3.51 15.21 7.53
CA LYS A 39 4.02 16.60 7.52
C LYS A 39 4.26 17.11 8.93
N ARG A 40 3.33 16.82 9.85
CA ARG A 40 3.44 17.23 11.25
C ARG A 40 4.62 16.55 11.93
N ASN A 41 4.74 15.22 11.81
CA ASN A 41 5.85 14.47 12.40
C ASN A 41 7.19 14.98 11.87
N THR A 42 7.32 15.18 10.55
CA THR A 42 8.48 15.80 9.90
C THR A 42 8.79 17.18 10.48
N SER A 43 7.82 18.07 10.49
CA SER A 43 8.03 19.45 10.96
C SER A 43 8.41 19.51 12.43
N LEU A 44 7.77 18.69 13.28
CA LEU A 44 8.07 18.63 14.70
C LEU A 44 9.46 18.03 14.98
N PHE A 45 9.85 16.97 14.26
CA PHE A 45 11.14 16.33 14.48
C PHE A 45 12.28 17.26 14.08
N PHE A 46 12.22 17.84 12.88
CA PHE A 46 13.28 18.71 12.38
C PHE A 46 13.31 20.11 13.02
N SER A 47 12.23 20.56 13.68
CA SER A 47 12.27 21.81 14.45
C SER A 47 13.11 21.73 15.73
N LEU A 48 13.46 20.52 16.17
CA LEU A 48 14.33 20.27 17.32
C LEU A 48 15.83 20.32 16.97
N GLY A 49 16.18 20.61 15.71
CA GLY A 49 17.56 20.76 15.24
C GLY A 49 18.20 19.44 14.81
N GLU A 50 19.51 19.49 14.53
CA GLU A 50 20.30 18.35 14.01
C GLU A 50 20.45 17.21 15.01
N ASN A 51 20.50 17.53 16.31
CA ASN A 51 20.55 16.57 17.41
C ASN A 51 19.26 16.66 18.24
N PRO A 52 18.14 16.12 17.73
CA PRO A 52 16.84 16.30 18.35
C PRO A 52 16.77 15.59 19.71
N ASP A 53 16.28 16.28 20.74
CA ASP A 53 15.92 15.63 22.00
C ASP A 53 14.71 14.71 21.77
N ILE A 54 14.98 13.41 21.72
CA ILE A 54 13.98 12.35 21.48
C ILE A 54 12.93 12.30 22.60
N GLY A 55 13.31 12.59 23.84
CA GLY A 55 12.40 12.64 24.97
C GLY A 55 11.40 13.78 24.82
N LEU A 56 11.89 14.97 24.44
CA LEU A 56 11.06 16.12 24.12
C LEU A 56 10.17 15.86 22.90
N TYR A 57 10.71 15.30 21.82
CA TYR A 57 9.94 14.91 20.63
C TYR A 57 8.74 14.04 21.00
N ARG A 58 8.96 12.96 21.75
CA ARG A 58 7.91 12.03 22.20
C ARG A 58 6.87 12.70 23.09
N LYS A 59 7.30 13.65 23.94
CA LYS A 59 6.38 14.39 24.81
C LYS A 59 5.49 15.32 23.99
N LEU A 60 6.04 16.00 22.98
CA LEU A 60 5.29 16.89 22.10
C LEU A 60 4.36 16.10 21.17
N GLN A 61 4.84 15.00 20.59
CA GLN A 61 4.06 14.15 19.68
C GLN A 61 2.84 13.54 20.38
N ARG A 62 3.00 13.02 21.61
CA ARG A 62 1.92 12.37 22.36
C ARG A 62 0.75 13.29 22.69
N LYS A 63 1.00 14.59 22.81
CA LYS A 63 -0.05 15.60 23.03
C LYS A 63 -0.93 15.81 21.80
N THR A 64 -0.58 15.24 20.66
CA THR A 64 -1.19 15.57 19.36
C THR A 64 -1.73 14.34 18.63
N ILE A 65 -1.47 13.12 19.10
CA ILE A 65 -2.09 11.91 18.52
C ILE A 65 -3.39 11.61 19.27
N GLU A 66 -4.50 11.93 18.64
CA GLU A 66 -5.86 11.60 19.12
C GLU A 66 -6.51 10.49 18.28
N GLN A 67 -5.75 9.86 17.38
CA GLN A 67 -6.29 8.91 16.42
C GLN A 67 -6.26 7.47 16.95
N GLN A 68 -7.35 6.73 16.72
CA GLN A 68 -7.44 5.33 17.08
C GLN A 68 -6.75 4.43 16.04
N LYS A 69 -6.10 3.38 16.52
CA LYS A 69 -5.47 2.36 15.68
C LYS A 69 -6.51 1.37 15.19
N LEU A 70 -6.25 0.78 14.02
CA LEU A 70 -7.02 -0.40 13.57
C LEU A 70 -6.64 -1.64 14.39
N CYS A 71 -5.34 -1.80 14.66
CA CYS A 71 -4.80 -2.94 15.36
C CYS A 71 -3.80 -2.50 16.42
N ASP A 72 -4.06 -2.83 17.68
CA ASP A 72 -3.20 -2.45 18.81
C ASP A 72 -1.83 -3.14 18.78
N THR A 73 -1.76 -4.33 18.19
CA THR A 73 -0.50 -5.10 18.07
C THR A 73 0.43 -4.54 17.00
N ILE A 74 -0.10 -3.78 16.03
CA ILE A 74 0.71 -3.10 15.04
C ILE A 74 1.20 -1.77 15.64
N TYR A 75 2.51 -1.62 15.69
CA TYR A 75 3.13 -0.38 16.15
C TYR A 75 3.06 0.69 15.05
N ASN A 76 2.63 1.90 15.41
CA ASN A 76 2.70 3.07 14.54
C ASN A 76 3.95 3.86 14.93
N CYS A 77 4.98 3.77 14.10
CA CYS A 77 6.28 4.38 14.40
C CYS A 77 6.14 5.91 14.49
N GLU A 78 6.52 6.48 15.63
CA GLU A 78 6.46 7.92 15.85
C GLU A 78 7.46 8.69 14.98
N PHE A 79 8.49 8.02 14.45
CA PHE A 79 9.53 8.62 13.62
C PHE A 79 9.26 8.50 12.11
N LEU A 80 8.09 8.01 11.72
CA LEU A 80 7.68 8.01 10.33
C LEU A 80 7.22 9.41 9.90
N GLY A 81 7.82 9.94 8.83
CA GLY A 81 7.51 11.26 8.26
C GLY A 81 7.85 11.32 6.77
N PHE A 82 7.63 12.49 6.16
CA PHE A 82 8.24 12.82 4.86
C PHE A 82 9.74 13.05 5.02
N ILE A 83 10.52 12.46 4.11
CA ILE A 83 11.99 12.47 4.12
C ILE A 83 12.60 13.26 2.94
N ASN A 84 11.75 13.89 2.12
CA ASN A 84 12.16 14.79 1.05
C ASN A 84 11.29 16.06 1.03
N LYS A 85 11.80 17.11 0.39
CA LYS A 85 11.14 18.43 0.36
C LYS A 85 9.84 18.41 -0.42
N GLU A 86 9.77 17.59 -1.46
CA GLU A 86 8.61 17.45 -2.35
C GLU A 86 7.46 16.69 -1.67
N GLN A 87 7.68 16.10 -0.48
CA GLN A 87 6.70 15.32 0.27
C GLN A 87 6.11 14.16 -0.54
N THR A 88 6.98 13.51 -1.31
CA THR A 88 6.64 12.35 -2.14
C THR A 88 7.24 11.07 -1.59
N ARG A 89 8.20 11.16 -0.66
CA ARG A 89 8.81 10.02 0.01
C ARG A 89 8.55 10.07 1.50
N VAL A 90 7.92 9.02 2.00
CA VAL A 90 7.80 8.68 3.42
C VAL A 90 8.98 7.82 3.89
N GLY A 91 9.37 7.93 5.15
CA GLY A 91 10.47 7.13 5.70
C GLY A 91 10.79 7.47 7.14
N CYS A 92 11.79 6.77 7.69
CA CYS A 92 12.22 6.95 9.06
C CYS A 92 13.10 8.21 9.18
N MET A 93 12.68 9.15 10.02
CA MET A 93 13.43 10.38 10.29
C MET A 93 14.71 10.14 11.11
N LEU A 94 14.87 8.95 11.70
CA LEU A 94 16.09 8.53 12.41
C LEU A 94 17.11 7.83 11.50
N HIS A 95 16.76 7.59 10.23
CA HIS A 95 17.57 6.77 9.33
C HIS A 95 18.91 7.44 9.02
N PRO A 96 20.04 6.70 8.99
CA PRO A 96 21.38 7.26 8.78
C PRO A 96 21.55 8.03 7.48
N SER A 97 20.73 7.76 6.47
CA SER A 97 20.71 8.53 5.21
C SER A 97 20.30 10.00 5.39
N LEU A 98 19.70 10.37 6.52
CA LEU A 98 19.32 11.75 6.83
C LEU A 98 20.31 12.43 7.79
N HIS A 99 21.27 11.68 8.34
CA HIS A 99 22.14 12.10 9.45
C HIS A 99 23.61 11.80 9.18
N GLN A 100 24.06 11.98 7.94
CA GLN A 100 25.47 11.77 7.55
C GLN A 100 26.05 10.39 7.94
N GLY A 101 25.20 9.36 7.95
CA GLY A 101 25.59 8.01 8.35
C GLY A 101 25.40 7.69 9.83
N HIS A 102 25.06 8.66 10.67
CA HIS A 102 24.75 8.40 12.08
C HIS A 102 23.38 7.73 12.22
N ASP A 103 23.39 6.47 12.66
CA ASP A 103 22.16 5.70 12.81
C ASP A 103 21.52 5.95 14.17
N MET A 104 20.34 6.56 14.18
CA MET A 104 19.59 6.86 15.41
C MET A 104 18.42 5.91 15.62
N ARG A 105 18.29 4.84 14.81
CA ARG A 105 17.13 3.94 14.84
C ARG A 105 16.98 3.16 16.13
N ASP A 106 18.03 3.05 16.96
CA ASP A 106 17.96 2.48 18.32
C ASP A 106 17.04 3.28 19.25
N CYS A 107 16.73 4.53 18.89
CA CYS A 107 15.73 5.31 19.60
C CYS A 107 14.30 4.86 19.30
N SER A 108 14.05 4.09 18.25
CA SER A 108 12.71 3.61 17.86
C SER A 108 12.31 2.32 18.61
N PHE A 109 11.01 1.99 18.60
CA PHE A 109 10.51 0.75 19.20
C PHE A 109 11.14 -0.52 18.60
N TYR A 110 11.36 -0.53 17.29
CA TYR A 110 11.93 -1.70 16.60
C TYR A 110 13.46 -1.79 16.71
N GLY A 111 14.15 -0.67 16.99
CA GLY A 111 15.62 -0.63 17.03
C GLY A 111 16.29 -0.83 15.67
N THR A 112 17.62 -0.66 15.63
CA THR A 112 18.39 -0.69 14.37
C THR A 112 18.34 -2.05 13.68
N GLU A 113 18.58 -3.14 14.42
CA GLU A 113 18.69 -4.49 13.85
C GLU A 113 17.42 -4.93 13.14
N MET A 114 16.25 -4.85 13.82
CA MET A 114 14.99 -5.24 13.21
C MET A 114 14.65 -4.33 12.02
N CYS A 115 14.86 -3.02 12.13
CA CYS A 115 14.56 -2.10 11.03
C CYS A 115 15.43 -2.36 9.80
N ALA A 116 16.72 -2.62 9.98
CA ALA A 116 17.66 -2.82 8.87
C ALA A 116 17.45 -4.16 8.15
N GLY A 117 17.06 -5.21 8.88
CA GLY A 117 16.84 -6.55 8.32
C GLY A 117 15.42 -6.81 7.82
N HIS A 118 14.48 -5.88 7.98
CA HIS A 118 13.07 -6.14 7.69
C HIS A 118 12.74 -6.07 6.19
N PHE A 119 12.22 -7.17 5.66
CA PHE A 119 11.58 -7.25 4.35
C PHE A 119 10.11 -7.63 4.52
N CYS A 120 9.21 -6.89 3.88
CA CYS A 120 7.78 -7.18 3.96
C CYS A 120 7.42 -8.45 3.18
N LEU A 121 6.24 -9.00 3.43
CA LEU A 121 5.80 -10.23 2.74
C LEU A 121 5.75 -10.07 1.23
N SER A 122 5.42 -8.88 0.72
CA SER A 122 5.41 -8.61 -0.71
C SER A 122 6.76 -8.82 -1.38
N TYR A 123 7.86 -8.61 -0.65
CA TYR A 123 9.19 -8.88 -1.15
C TYR A 123 9.40 -10.38 -1.47
N SER A 124 8.83 -11.25 -0.64
CA SER A 124 9.00 -12.71 -0.77
C SER A 124 7.94 -13.36 -1.68
N TYR A 125 6.73 -12.82 -1.71
CA TYR A 125 5.60 -13.43 -2.44
C TYR A 125 5.36 -12.83 -3.82
N LEU A 126 5.66 -11.56 -4.05
CA LEU A 126 5.54 -10.98 -5.39
C LEU A 126 6.72 -11.40 -6.26
N SER A 127 6.44 -11.79 -7.49
CA SER A 127 7.49 -12.09 -8.48
C SER A 127 8.22 -10.82 -8.91
N TYR A 128 9.39 -10.97 -9.54
CA TYR A 128 10.12 -9.83 -10.10
C TYR A 128 9.25 -8.96 -11.02
N VAL A 129 8.45 -9.60 -11.88
CA VAL A 129 7.58 -8.89 -12.82
C VAL A 129 6.50 -8.11 -12.09
N GLU A 130 5.88 -8.70 -11.07
CA GLU A 130 4.85 -8.04 -10.25
C GLU A 130 5.41 -6.86 -9.46
N GLN A 131 6.59 -7.03 -8.83
CA GLN A 131 7.27 -5.94 -8.12
C GLN A 131 7.62 -4.80 -9.07
N THR A 132 8.20 -5.13 -10.23
CA THR A 132 8.61 -4.15 -11.24
C THR A 132 7.42 -3.41 -11.81
N ALA A 133 6.31 -4.09 -12.10
CA ALA A 133 5.09 -3.47 -12.59
C ALA A 133 4.55 -2.39 -11.65
N VAL A 134 4.47 -2.71 -10.35
CA VAL A 134 3.97 -1.77 -9.33
C VAL A 134 4.96 -0.59 -9.18
N VAL A 135 6.26 -0.87 -9.13
CA VAL A 135 7.30 0.16 -8.99
C VAL A 135 7.40 1.06 -10.21
N ALA A 136 7.34 0.53 -11.43
CA ALA A 136 7.45 1.34 -12.66
C ALA A 136 6.20 2.19 -12.92
N THR A 137 5.04 1.75 -12.43
CA THR A 137 3.75 2.36 -12.77
C THR A 137 3.33 3.42 -11.76
N LEU A 138 3.31 3.07 -10.48
CA LEU A 138 2.74 3.96 -9.46
C LEU A 138 3.79 4.98 -9.02
N ASN A 139 3.45 6.26 -8.96
CA ASN A 139 4.36 7.34 -8.54
C ASN A 139 3.89 8.07 -7.27
N ASP A 140 2.64 7.90 -6.86
CA ASP A 140 2.10 8.45 -5.62
C ASP A 140 2.40 7.48 -4.46
N TRP A 141 3.03 7.97 -3.39
CA TRP A 141 3.43 7.15 -2.23
C TRP A 141 2.24 6.47 -1.55
N TYR A 142 1.09 7.12 -1.52
CA TYR A 142 -0.09 6.63 -0.82
C TYR A 142 -0.65 5.43 -1.57
N LEU A 143 -0.92 5.60 -2.87
CA LEU A 143 -1.40 4.51 -3.72
C LEU A 143 -0.37 3.39 -3.86
N TYR A 144 0.92 3.75 -4.02
CA TYR A 144 2.00 2.77 -4.08
C TYR A 144 2.02 1.88 -2.85
N GLY A 145 2.02 2.46 -1.65
CA GLY A 145 2.05 1.68 -0.42
C GLY A 145 0.80 0.82 -0.22
N LEU A 146 -0.39 1.32 -0.58
CA LEU A 146 -1.63 0.51 -0.54
C LEU A 146 -1.58 -0.71 -1.46
N VAL A 147 -1.03 -0.56 -2.66
CA VAL A 147 -0.97 -1.62 -3.68
C VAL A 147 0.17 -2.60 -3.41
N ILE A 148 1.39 -2.10 -3.16
CA ILE A 148 2.57 -2.97 -3.03
C ILE A 148 2.44 -3.93 -1.85
N THR A 149 1.72 -3.56 -0.79
CA THR A 149 1.50 -4.45 0.36
C THR A 149 0.32 -5.41 0.20
N ASP A 150 -0.50 -5.24 -0.84
CA ASP A 150 -1.65 -6.10 -1.08
C ASP A 150 -1.30 -7.19 -2.12
N ILE A 151 -0.70 -8.26 -1.61
CA ILE A 151 -0.19 -9.37 -2.43
C ILE A 151 -1.30 -9.98 -3.28
N ASP A 152 -2.48 -10.22 -2.68
CA ASP A 152 -3.60 -10.85 -3.38
C ASP A 152 -4.13 -9.95 -4.50
N PHE A 153 -4.24 -8.64 -4.27
CA PHE A 153 -4.70 -7.68 -5.28
C PHE A 153 -3.80 -7.66 -6.52
N VAL A 154 -2.47 -7.69 -6.32
CA VAL A 154 -1.49 -7.72 -7.41
C VAL A 154 -1.48 -9.09 -8.08
N LYS A 155 -1.40 -10.18 -7.31
CA LYS A 155 -1.37 -11.55 -7.84
C LYS A 155 -2.60 -11.89 -8.66
N GLU A 156 -3.78 -11.51 -8.19
CA GLU A 156 -5.02 -11.84 -8.87
C GLU A 156 -5.16 -11.09 -10.20
N PHE A 157 -4.75 -9.81 -10.24
CA PHE A 157 -4.65 -9.06 -11.50
C PHE A 157 -3.77 -9.80 -12.53
N PHE A 158 -2.55 -10.16 -12.12
CA PHE A 158 -1.60 -10.87 -12.99
C PHE A 158 -2.16 -12.21 -13.46
N THR A 159 -2.77 -12.97 -12.55
CA THR A 159 -3.37 -14.28 -12.86
C THR A 159 -4.45 -14.13 -13.93
N ILE A 160 -5.40 -13.20 -13.74
CA ILE A 160 -6.51 -13.01 -14.68
C ILE A 160 -6.01 -12.51 -16.04
N VAL A 161 -5.14 -11.51 -16.05
CA VAL A 161 -4.64 -10.92 -17.30
C VAL A 161 -3.81 -11.91 -18.10
N GLN A 162 -2.88 -12.64 -17.45
CA GLN A 162 -2.05 -13.64 -18.15
C GLN A 162 -2.89 -14.79 -18.70
N ASN A 163 -3.91 -15.23 -17.96
CA ASN A 163 -4.85 -16.24 -18.47
C ASN A 163 -5.62 -15.75 -19.70
N ARG A 164 -6.04 -14.47 -19.73
CA ARG A 164 -6.72 -13.87 -20.90
C ARG A 164 -5.78 -13.72 -22.10
N LEU A 165 -4.52 -13.39 -21.85
CA LEU A 165 -3.52 -13.22 -22.90
C LEU A 165 -2.99 -14.57 -23.43
N GLY A 166 -3.03 -15.61 -22.60
CA GLY A 166 -2.35 -16.88 -22.87
C GLY A 166 -0.83 -16.78 -22.82
N ASP A 167 -0.29 -15.77 -22.14
CA ASP A 167 1.16 -15.48 -22.07
C ASP A 167 1.52 -14.75 -20.77
N CYS A 168 2.80 -14.78 -20.42
CA CYS A 168 3.35 -14.05 -19.28
C CYS A 168 3.50 -12.55 -19.60
N LEU A 169 3.24 -11.71 -18.59
CA LEU A 169 3.52 -10.28 -18.71
C LEU A 169 5.03 -10.02 -18.66
N LYS A 170 5.49 -9.08 -19.48
CA LYS A 170 6.91 -8.68 -19.56
C LYS A 170 7.14 -7.40 -18.76
N PRO A 171 8.12 -7.36 -17.83
CA PRO A 171 8.33 -6.23 -16.93
C PRO A 171 8.64 -4.93 -17.67
N GLU A 172 9.43 -4.98 -18.74
CA GLU A 172 9.83 -3.82 -19.54
C GLU A 172 8.64 -3.07 -20.17
N ARG A 173 7.52 -3.77 -20.40
CA ARG A 173 6.34 -3.20 -21.03
C ARG A 173 5.54 -2.29 -20.12
N PHE A 174 5.74 -2.37 -18.80
CA PHE A 174 5.12 -1.44 -17.85
C PHE A 174 5.71 -0.01 -17.93
N ALA A 175 6.77 0.19 -18.71
CA ALA A 175 7.24 1.54 -19.06
C ALA A 175 6.42 2.19 -20.20
N GLU A 176 5.65 1.42 -20.97
CA GLU A 176 4.81 1.94 -22.04
C GLU A 176 3.61 2.73 -21.47
N SER A 177 3.39 3.95 -21.97
CA SER A 177 2.41 4.90 -21.42
C SER A 177 0.99 4.34 -21.29
N GLU A 178 0.52 3.59 -22.27
CA GLU A 178 -0.84 3.06 -22.34
C GLU A 178 -1.03 1.91 -21.33
N ILE A 179 -0.05 1.02 -21.23
CA ILE A 179 -0.03 -0.09 -20.27
C ILE A 179 0.06 0.46 -18.85
N LYS A 180 0.97 1.41 -18.64
CA LYS A 180 1.14 2.13 -17.38
C LYS A 180 -0.17 2.77 -16.92
N ASN A 181 -0.80 3.56 -17.79
CA ASN A 181 -2.07 4.23 -17.48
C ASN A 181 -3.21 3.24 -17.20
N ALA A 182 -3.29 2.14 -17.95
CA ALA A 182 -4.32 1.13 -17.72
C ALA A 182 -4.14 0.41 -16.37
N PHE A 183 -2.90 0.05 -16.01
CA PHE A 183 -2.60 -0.56 -14.73
C PHE A 183 -2.79 0.41 -13.56
N GLU A 184 -2.35 1.66 -13.71
CA GLU A 184 -2.59 2.71 -12.71
C GLU A 184 -4.08 2.91 -12.43
N LYS A 185 -4.93 2.91 -13.46
CA LYS A 185 -6.39 2.99 -13.32
C LYS A 185 -7.01 1.79 -12.60
N TYR A 186 -6.44 0.59 -12.74
CA TYR A 186 -6.83 -0.57 -11.94
C TYR A 186 -6.39 -0.39 -10.49
N CYS A 187 -5.13 -0.02 -10.27
CA CYS A 187 -4.58 0.23 -8.94
C CYS A 187 -5.35 1.30 -8.17
N ALA A 188 -5.79 2.37 -8.85
CA ALA A 188 -6.55 3.48 -8.26
C ALA A 188 -7.86 3.03 -7.58
N LEU A 189 -8.38 1.84 -7.87
CA LEU A 189 -9.50 1.25 -7.14
C LEU A 189 -9.19 1.14 -5.64
N LYS A 190 -7.93 0.90 -5.23
CA LYS A 190 -7.53 0.85 -3.81
C LYS A 190 -7.77 2.16 -3.05
N ALA A 191 -7.83 3.30 -3.74
CA ALA A 191 -8.02 4.61 -3.12
C ALA A 191 -9.44 5.16 -3.27
N GLY A 192 -10.24 4.63 -4.20
CA GLY A 192 -11.53 5.19 -4.59
C GLY A 192 -12.57 4.13 -4.93
N TRP A 193 -12.63 3.04 -4.16
CA TRP A 193 -13.61 1.99 -4.37
C TRP A 193 -14.98 2.36 -3.81
N GLN A 194 -15.99 2.44 -4.67
CA GLN A 194 -17.33 2.90 -4.27
C GLN A 194 -18.12 1.90 -3.41
N PHE A 195 -17.72 0.63 -3.39
CA PHE A 195 -18.35 -0.42 -2.57
C PHE A 195 -17.50 -0.78 -1.35
N SER A 196 -16.60 0.10 -0.92
CA SER A 196 -15.78 -0.12 0.27
C SER A 196 -16.66 -0.19 1.52
N SER A 197 -16.39 -1.17 2.37
CA SER A 197 -17.03 -1.30 3.69
C SER A 197 -16.86 -0.03 4.50
N ALA A 198 -17.89 0.32 5.27
CA ALA A 198 -17.81 1.38 6.27
C ALA A 198 -16.87 1.02 7.43
N LYS A 199 -16.55 -0.27 7.61
CA LYS A 199 -15.55 -0.72 8.58
C LYS A 199 -14.17 -0.59 7.94
N ASN A 200 -13.29 0.17 8.59
CA ASN A 200 -11.91 0.31 8.14
C ASN A 200 -11.17 -1.03 8.24
N ARG A 201 -10.58 -1.48 7.13
CA ARG A 201 -9.85 -2.74 6.99
C ARG A 201 -8.48 -2.49 6.37
N LEU A 202 -7.53 -3.38 6.65
CA LEU A 202 -6.26 -3.44 5.92
C LEU A 202 -6.33 -4.59 4.91
N GLY A 203 -6.76 -4.27 3.70
CA GLY A 203 -7.04 -5.29 2.67
C GLY A 203 -8.11 -6.27 3.17
N LYS A 204 -7.80 -7.57 3.12
CA LYS A 204 -8.70 -8.63 3.60
C LYS A 204 -8.78 -8.76 5.13
N TYR A 205 -8.01 -8.00 5.90
CA TYR A 205 -7.96 -8.12 7.35
C TYR A 205 -8.83 -7.07 8.03
N TYR A 206 -9.67 -7.52 8.96
CA TYR A 206 -10.30 -6.65 9.95
C TYR A 206 -9.86 -7.06 11.35
N PHE A 207 -9.87 -6.10 12.26
CA PHE A 207 -9.29 -6.25 13.59
C PHE A 207 -10.37 -6.08 14.65
N SER A 208 -10.36 -6.96 15.65
CA SER A 208 -11.25 -6.89 16.82
C SER A 208 -10.43 -7.20 18.07
N ARG A 209 -10.25 -6.21 18.96
CA ARG A 209 -9.67 -6.38 20.31
C ARG A 209 -8.41 -7.29 20.34
N ALA A 210 -7.44 -6.99 19.48
CA ALA A 210 -6.16 -7.70 19.31
C ALA A 210 -6.17 -9.03 18.51
N GLU A 211 -7.30 -9.49 17.97
CA GLU A 211 -7.36 -10.59 17.01
C GLU A 211 -7.51 -10.06 15.57
N TYR A 212 -6.82 -10.69 14.63
CA TYR A 212 -7.02 -10.45 13.19
C TYR A 212 -7.96 -11.51 12.63
N HIS A 213 -8.90 -11.08 11.79
CA HIS A 213 -9.82 -11.96 11.10
C HIS A 213 -9.75 -11.71 9.60
N LEU A 214 -9.98 -12.78 8.83
CA LEU A 214 -10.13 -12.69 7.39
C LEU A 214 -11.56 -12.30 7.06
N ALA A 215 -11.71 -11.19 6.34
CA ALA A 215 -12.97 -10.82 5.72
C ALA A 215 -13.44 -11.91 4.75
N ARG A 216 -14.75 -12.07 4.67
CA ARG A 216 -15.42 -12.95 3.71
C ARG A 216 -16.65 -12.22 3.18
N ILE A 217 -16.95 -12.45 1.91
CA ILE A 217 -18.20 -12.02 1.30
C ILE A 217 -19.10 -13.26 1.27
N GLU A 218 -20.24 -13.18 1.95
CA GLU A 218 -21.13 -14.33 2.20
C GLU A 218 -22.16 -14.51 1.06
N TYR A 219 -21.68 -14.78 -0.16
CA TYR A 219 -22.51 -14.79 -1.39
C TYR A 219 -23.72 -15.73 -1.30
N GLU A 220 -23.49 -17.00 -0.96
CA GLU A 220 -24.51 -18.04 -0.90
C GLU A 220 -25.53 -17.79 0.23
N LYS A 221 -25.04 -17.26 1.35
CA LYS A 221 -25.90 -16.95 2.50
C LYS A 221 -26.82 -15.78 2.19
N ASN A 222 -26.29 -14.71 1.59
CA ASN A 222 -26.99 -13.44 1.42
C ASN A 222 -27.84 -13.39 0.15
N TRP A 223 -27.38 -14.00 -0.95
CA TRP A 223 -28.03 -13.87 -2.27
C TRP A 223 -28.25 -15.20 -3.00
N LYS A 224 -27.85 -16.35 -2.42
CA LYS A 224 -28.00 -17.69 -3.07
C LYS A 224 -27.28 -17.80 -4.42
N ILE A 225 -26.17 -17.08 -4.55
CA ILE A 225 -25.31 -17.10 -5.73
C ILE A 225 -23.92 -17.65 -5.38
N LYS A 226 -23.24 -18.14 -6.41
CA LYS A 226 -21.83 -18.56 -6.29
C LYS A 226 -20.94 -17.34 -6.05
N PRO A 227 -19.79 -17.51 -5.38
CA PRO A 227 -18.79 -16.46 -5.27
C PRO A 227 -18.38 -15.90 -6.63
N SER A 228 -18.19 -14.58 -6.69
CA SER A 228 -17.69 -13.91 -7.87
C SER A 228 -16.31 -14.43 -8.26
N HIS A 229 -16.03 -14.46 -9.56
CA HIS A 229 -14.68 -14.71 -10.07
C HIS A 229 -13.66 -13.65 -9.63
N PHE A 230 -14.13 -12.47 -9.17
CA PHE A 230 -13.30 -11.40 -8.63
C PHE A 230 -13.27 -11.35 -7.09
N ASP A 231 -13.67 -12.42 -6.40
CA ASP A 231 -13.78 -12.43 -4.94
C ASP A 231 -12.52 -11.92 -4.22
N LYS A 232 -11.34 -12.41 -4.62
CA LYS A 232 -10.07 -11.95 -4.03
C LYS A 232 -9.82 -10.45 -4.24
N ILE A 233 -10.15 -9.93 -5.42
CA ILE A 233 -10.04 -8.49 -5.71
C ILE A 233 -11.02 -7.71 -4.82
N PHE A 234 -12.26 -8.19 -4.69
CA PHE A 234 -13.25 -7.56 -3.82
C PHE A 234 -12.83 -7.57 -2.34
N LEU A 235 -12.25 -8.67 -1.84
CA LEU A 235 -11.71 -8.73 -0.49
C LEU A 235 -10.55 -7.75 -0.28
N SER A 236 -9.64 -7.62 -1.25
CA SER A 236 -8.55 -6.64 -1.22
C SER A 236 -9.04 -5.19 -1.29
N LEU A 237 -10.15 -4.93 -1.98
CA LEU A 237 -10.82 -3.63 -2.02
C LEU A 237 -11.71 -3.35 -0.80
N ALA A 238 -11.70 -4.27 0.18
CA ALA A 238 -12.55 -4.22 1.37
C ALA A 238 -14.03 -4.08 1.02
N SER A 239 -14.49 -4.73 -0.06
CA SER A 239 -15.86 -4.63 -0.54
C SER A 239 -16.89 -5.09 0.50
N GLU A 240 -18.02 -4.39 0.52
CA GLU A 240 -19.25 -4.78 1.19
C GLU A 240 -20.42 -4.46 0.26
N PHE A 241 -21.28 -5.44 0.03
CA PHE A 241 -22.39 -5.33 -0.91
C PHE A 241 -23.71 -5.48 -0.18
N ALA A 242 -24.70 -4.66 -0.54
CA ALA A 242 -26.06 -4.74 -0.04
C ALA A 242 -26.98 -5.60 -0.95
N SER A 243 -26.60 -5.79 -2.21
CA SER A 243 -27.42 -6.53 -3.18
C SER A 243 -26.58 -7.24 -4.25
N GLU A 244 -27.18 -8.23 -4.90
CA GLU A 244 -26.62 -8.87 -6.10
C GLU A 244 -26.34 -7.85 -7.22
N ALA A 245 -27.20 -6.84 -7.37
CA ALA A 245 -27.01 -5.79 -8.38
C ALA A 245 -25.72 -4.97 -8.16
N GLU A 246 -25.33 -4.74 -6.90
CA GLU A 246 -24.05 -4.10 -6.59
C GLU A 246 -22.86 -4.99 -6.91
N ILE A 247 -22.98 -6.31 -6.71
CA ILE A 247 -21.95 -7.27 -7.10
C ILE A 247 -21.76 -7.22 -8.61
N THR A 248 -22.84 -7.31 -9.40
CA THR A 248 -22.77 -7.22 -10.86
C THR A 248 -22.17 -5.88 -11.32
N ALA A 249 -22.54 -4.77 -10.66
CA ALA A 249 -21.97 -3.45 -10.97
C ALA A 249 -20.47 -3.38 -10.64
N ALA A 250 -20.04 -3.98 -9.53
CA ALA A 250 -18.65 -4.08 -9.14
C ALA A 250 -17.84 -4.94 -10.11
N GLU A 251 -18.36 -6.10 -10.51
CA GLU A 251 -17.75 -6.99 -11.50
C GLU A 251 -17.52 -6.25 -12.81
N ARG A 252 -18.51 -5.48 -13.28
CA ARG A 252 -18.37 -4.67 -14.49
C ARG A 252 -17.23 -3.66 -14.39
N ILE A 253 -17.05 -2.99 -13.24
CA ILE A 253 -15.94 -2.04 -13.06
C ILE A 253 -14.59 -2.75 -13.14
N ILE A 254 -14.43 -3.90 -12.49
CA ILE A 254 -13.18 -4.68 -12.55
C ILE A 254 -12.92 -5.16 -13.98
N GLU A 255 -13.93 -5.71 -14.63
CA GLU A 255 -13.89 -6.19 -16.00
C GLU A 255 -13.47 -5.09 -16.99
N GLU A 256 -14.04 -3.88 -16.85
CA GLU A 256 -13.68 -2.70 -17.64
C GLU A 256 -12.18 -2.35 -17.48
N LYS A 257 -11.62 -2.39 -16.26
CA LYS A 257 -10.20 -2.11 -16.03
C LYS A 257 -9.28 -3.19 -16.61
N LEU A 258 -9.64 -4.47 -16.41
CA LEU A 258 -8.87 -5.60 -16.93
C LEU A 258 -8.86 -5.61 -18.45
N ASN A 259 -10.01 -5.37 -19.10
CA ASN A 259 -10.10 -5.31 -20.55
C ASN A 259 -9.35 -4.12 -21.14
N ALA A 260 -9.38 -2.96 -20.47
CA ALA A 260 -8.56 -1.82 -20.86
C ALA A 260 -7.06 -2.16 -20.83
N PHE A 261 -6.59 -2.87 -19.80
CA PHE A 261 -5.20 -3.32 -19.72
C PHE A 261 -4.86 -4.34 -20.81
N VAL A 262 -5.66 -5.39 -20.98
CA VAL A 262 -5.45 -6.43 -22.00
C VAL A 262 -5.38 -5.80 -23.39
N THR A 263 -6.31 -4.89 -23.70
CA THR A 263 -6.33 -4.16 -24.98
C THR A 263 -5.06 -3.34 -25.18
N ALA A 264 -4.65 -2.55 -24.17
CA ALA A 264 -3.42 -1.76 -24.24
C ALA A 264 -2.18 -2.65 -24.43
N TYR A 265 -2.13 -3.78 -23.74
CA TYR A 265 -1.02 -4.73 -23.82
C TYR A 265 -0.95 -5.42 -25.19
N GLN A 266 -2.08 -5.77 -25.80
CA GLN A 266 -2.13 -6.42 -27.12
C GLN A 266 -1.94 -5.45 -28.29
N ALA A 267 -2.32 -4.18 -28.14
CA ALA A 267 -2.23 -3.17 -29.20
C ALA A 267 -0.79 -2.94 -29.69
N ARG A 268 0.20 -3.20 -28.84
CA ARG A 268 1.62 -3.15 -29.18
C ARG A 268 2.26 -4.54 -29.04
N LYS A 269 1.86 -5.48 -29.90
CA LYS A 269 2.70 -6.66 -30.09
C LYS A 269 4.02 -6.18 -30.75
N PRO A 270 5.19 -6.59 -30.24
CA PRO A 270 6.43 -6.37 -30.97
C PRO A 270 6.36 -6.99 -32.37
#